data_AF-R9CFP1-F1
#
_entry.id   AF-R9CFP1-F1
#
_cell.length_a   1.000
_cell.length_b   1.000
_cell.length_c   1.000
_cell.angle_alpha   90.00
_cell.angle_beta   90.00
_cell.angle_gamma   90.00
#
_symmetry.space_group_name_H-M   'P 1'
#
loop_
_entity.id
_entity.type
_entity.pdbx_description
1 polymer ?
#
loop_
_entity_poly.entity_id
_entity_poly.type
_entity_poly.pdbx_seq_one_letter_code
_entity_poly.pdbx_strand_id
1 'polypeptide(L)'
;MTKYSNKKKKKYKKYNFTIIEMITLIVLIIALMAILIPNFKKYSVDTKKAEVKSIIQDFIMAVEIAKVKDNIEVLDSDSIKSMEDNSDKNLSVIKNYIDDSKKIEKIKYLKIEEAKQIITDSADFEIDKEGNFLRIINEKE
;
A
#
# COMPACT_ATOMS: atom_id res chain seq x y z
N MET A 1 63.41 -33.36 0.69
CA MET A 1 63.77 -32.01 1.18
C MET A 1 62.72 -31.03 0.67
N THR A 2 61.70 -30.75 1.48
CA THR A 2 60.48 -30.01 1.11
C THR A 2 60.73 -28.50 1.20
N LYS A 3 60.52 -27.79 0.08
CA LYS A 3 60.63 -26.31 0.01
C LYS A 3 59.41 -25.68 0.68
N TYR A 4 59.62 -25.02 1.81
CA TYR A 4 58.59 -24.21 2.47
C TYR A 4 58.32 -22.94 1.66
N SER A 5 57.10 -22.84 1.12
CA SER A 5 56.59 -21.64 0.45
C SER A 5 56.21 -20.58 1.48
N ASN A 6 57.05 -19.54 1.61
CA ASN A 6 56.79 -18.41 2.49
C ASN A 6 55.79 -17.44 1.85
N LYS A 7 54.48 -17.73 1.97
CA LYS A 7 53.43 -16.77 1.60
C LYS A 7 53.43 -15.59 2.58
N LYS A 8 54.04 -14.47 2.17
CA LYS A 8 54.01 -13.20 2.93
C LYS A 8 52.56 -12.74 3.10
N LYS A 9 52.06 -12.75 4.34
CA LYS A 9 50.72 -12.21 4.69
C LYS A 9 50.71 -10.70 4.43
N LYS A 10 49.83 -10.21 3.54
CA LYS A 10 49.62 -8.77 3.30
C LYS A 10 49.12 -8.13 4.60
N LYS A 11 49.89 -7.20 5.17
CA LYS A 11 49.48 -6.42 6.36
C LYS A 11 48.53 -5.31 5.90
N TYR A 12 47.30 -5.33 6.41
CA TYR A 12 46.34 -4.23 6.24
C TYR A 12 46.85 -3.02 7.03
N LYS A 13 47.08 -1.88 6.36
CA LYS A 13 47.37 -0.61 7.06
C LYS A 13 46.08 -0.17 7.76
N LYS A 14 46.14 0.05 9.07
CA LYS A 14 45.06 0.71 9.82
C LYS A 14 45.06 2.18 9.43
N TYR A 15 44.00 2.63 8.78
CA TYR A 15 43.77 4.04 8.49
C TYR A 15 43.20 4.68 9.75
N ASN A 16 43.85 5.71 10.28
CA ASN A 16 43.32 6.48 11.40
C ASN A 16 42.41 7.56 10.82
N PHE A 17 41.11 7.44 11.05
CA PHE A 17 40.11 8.41 10.59
C PHE A 17 40.31 9.73 11.33
N THR A 18 40.39 10.84 10.61
CA THR A 18 40.50 12.17 11.22
C THR A 18 39.12 12.73 11.59
N ILE A 19 39.09 13.65 12.56
CA ILE A 19 37.83 14.30 13.00
C ILE A 19 37.16 15.04 11.83
N ILE A 20 37.95 15.66 10.95
CA ILE A 20 37.44 16.39 9.78
C ILE A 20 36.79 15.42 8.79
N GLU A 21 37.42 14.29 8.49
CA GLU A 21 36.82 13.24 7.63
C GLU A 21 35.53 12.69 8.23
N MET A 22 35.42 12.62 9.56
CA MET A 22 34.19 12.21 10.23
C MET A 22 33.08 13.25 10.04
N ILE A 23 33.39 14.54 10.21
CA ILE A 23 32.43 15.63 10.04
C ILE A 23 31.94 15.71 8.60
N THR A 24 32.85 15.62 7.62
CA THR A 24 32.47 15.67 6.20
C THR A 24 31.57 14.49 5.83
N LEU A 25 31.84 13.29 6.36
CA LEU A 25 30.99 12.12 6.16
C LEU A 25 29.60 12.29 6.78
N ILE A 26 29.51 12.85 7.99
CA ILE A 26 28.22 13.13 8.66
C ILE A 26 27.39 14.12 7.83
N VAL A 27 28.01 15.21 7.35
CA VAL A 27 27.32 16.21 6.50
C VAL A 27 26.78 15.56 5.22
N LEU A 28 27.57 14.68 4.60
CA LEU A 28 27.18 13.98 3.38
C LEU A 28 25.99 13.02 3.64
N ILE A 29 26.00 12.29 4.76
CA ILE A 29 24.88 11.43 5.17
C ILE A 29 23.61 12.26 5.39
N ILE A 30 23.71 13.41 6.06
CA ILE A 30 22.55 14.29 6.28
C ILE A 30 21.97 14.79 4.95
N ALA A 31 22.82 15.21 4.02
CA ALA A 31 22.40 15.66 2.69
C ALA A 31 21.70 14.54 1.90
N LEU A 32 22.23 13.31 1.93
CA LEU A 32 21.61 12.16 1.29
C LEU A 32 20.26 11.81 1.91
N MET A 33 20.18 11.80 3.25
CA MET A 33 18.94 11.52 3.97
C MET A 33 17.85 12.54 3.64
N ALA A 34 18.20 13.82 3.51
CA ALA A 34 17.25 14.87 3.13
C ALA A 34 16.57 14.59 1.78
N ILE A 35 17.28 13.97 0.84
CA ILE A 35 16.75 13.63 -0.50
C ILE A 35 15.98 12.30 -0.48
N LEU A 36 16.46 11.29 0.25
CA LEU A 36 15.86 9.95 0.24
C LEU A 36 14.53 9.86 1.00
N ILE A 37 14.42 10.53 2.15
CA ILE A 37 13.24 10.45 3.03
C ILE A 37 11.93 10.82 2.31
N PRO A 38 11.80 11.96 1.59
CA PRO A 38 10.54 12.32 0.92
C PRO A 38 10.15 11.32 -0.18
N ASN A 39 11.13 10.83 -0.95
CA ASN A 39 10.88 9.85 -2.00
C ASN A 39 10.38 8.52 -1.44
N PHE A 40 10.98 8.04 -0.34
CA PHE A 40 10.54 6.82 0.33
C PHE A 40 9.12 6.95 0.90
N LYS A 41 8.78 8.11 1.47
CA LYS A 41 7.42 8.39 1.96
C LYS A 41 6.41 8.36 0.82
N LYS A 42 6.69 9.02 -0.29
CA LYS A 42 5.82 9.02 -1.47
C LYS A 42 5.62 7.61 -2.01
N TYR A 43 6.72 6.87 -2.22
CA TYR A 43 6.66 5.49 -2.67
C TYR A 43 5.83 4.59 -1.74
N SER A 44 5.96 4.76 -0.42
CA SER A 44 5.17 4.01 0.55
C SER A 44 3.68 4.33 0.46
N VAL A 45 3.31 5.58 0.20
CA VAL A 45 1.91 5.98 0.00
C VAL A 45 1.37 5.41 -1.30
N ASP A 46 2.11 5.54 -2.41
CA ASP A 46 1.71 5.03 -3.72
C ASP A 46 1.52 3.51 -3.69
N THR A 47 2.41 2.78 -3.01
CA THR A 47 2.27 1.33 -2.81
C THR A 47 1.01 0.97 -2.03
N LYS A 48 0.71 1.70 -0.96
CA LYS A 48 -0.51 1.48 -0.17
C LYS A 48 -1.77 1.84 -0.95
N LYS A 49 -1.74 2.91 -1.75
CA LYS A 49 -2.84 3.26 -2.67
C LYS A 49 -3.07 2.14 -3.67
N ALA A 50 -2.00 1.58 -4.26
CA ALA A 50 -2.11 0.45 -5.19
C ALA A 50 -2.72 -0.79 -4.51
N GLU A 51 -2.31 -1.09 -3.26
CA GLU A 51 -2.91 -2.18 -2.47
C GLU A 51 -4.41 -1.95 -2.24
N VAL A 52 -4.81 -0.75 -1.83
CA VAL A 52 -6.23 -0.40 -1.63
C VAL A 52 -6.99 -0.49 -2.95
N LYS A 53 -6.44 -0.01 -4.05
CA LYS A 53 -7.07 -0.11 -5.38
C LYS A 53 -7.31 -1.57 -5.78
N SER A 54 -6.35 -2.46 -5.51
CA SER A 54 -6.54 -3.90 -5.73
C SER A 54 -7.70 -4.45 -4.88
N ILE A 55 -7.81 -4.05 -3.62
CA ILE A 55 -8.91 -4.47 -2.73
C ILE A 55 -10.25 -3.96 -3.24
N ILE A 56 -10.31 -2.72 -3.74
CA ILE A 56 -11.52 -2.14 -4.36
C ILE A 56 -11.94 -2.97 -5.58
N GLN A 57 -10.98 -3.37 -6.41
CA GLN A 57 -11.23 -4.20 -7.58
C GLN A 57 -11.78 -5.59 -7.22
N ASP A 58 -11.17 -6.24 -6.23
CA ASP A 58 -11.65 -7.53 -5.71
C ASP A 58 -13.07 -7.40 -5.14
N PHE A 59 -13.35 -6.32 -4.42
CA PHE A 59 -14.67 -6.04 -3.87
C PHE A 59 -15.75 -5.85 -4.94
N ILE A 60 -15.49 -5.03 -5.97
CA ILE A 60 -16.45 -4.81 -7.07
C ILE A 60 -16.71 -6.10 -7.83
N MET A 61 -15.65 -6.87 -8.13
CA MET A 61 -15.80 -8.18 -8.76
C MET A 61 -16.63 -9.13 -7.91
N ALA A 62 -16.43 -9.17 -6.59
CA ALA A 62 -17.24 -9.97 -5.68
C ALA A 62 -18.72 -9.52 -5.66
N VAL A 63 -18.98 -8.22 -5.67
CA VAL A 63 -20.34 -7.67 -5.78
C VAL A 63 -21.00 -8.10 -7.10
N GLU A 64 -20.29 -8.00 -8.22
CA GLU A 64 -20.79 -8.41 -9.53
C GLU A 64 -21.07 -9.91 -9.61
N ILE A 65 -20.17 -10.74 -9.10
CA ILE A 65 -20.36 -12.20 -9.04
C ILE A 65 -21.59 -12.54 -8.19
N ALA A 66 -21.75 -11.91 -7.02
CA ALA A 66 -22.89 -12.14 -6.15
C ALA A 66 -24.22 -11.73 -6.81
N LYS A 67 -24.25 -10.58 -7.50
CA LYS A 67 -25.42 -10.14 -8.29
C LYS A 67 -25.81 -11.17 -9.35
N VAL A 68 -24.83 -11.72 -10.07
CA VAL A 68 -25.07 -12.66 -11.17
C VAL A 68 -25.41 -14.07 -10.68
N LYS A 69 -24.73 -14.58 -9.65
CA LYS A 69 -24.87 -15.97 -9.19
C LYS A 69 -25.98 -16.15 -8.16
N ASP A 70 -26.09 -15.22 -7.22
CA ASP A 70 -27.00 -15.33 -6.08
C ASP A 70 -28.23 -14.42 -6.21
N ASN A 71 -28.34 -13.64 -7.28
CA ASN A 71 -29.45 -12.71 -7.56
C ASN A 71 -29.69 -11.71 -6.41
N ILE A 72 -28.63 -11.22 -5.78
CA ILE A 72 -28.75 -10.18 -4.76
C ILE A 72 -28.95 -8.80 -5.40
N GLU A 73 -29.77 -7.96 -4.76
CA GLU A 73 -29.88 -6.55 -5.10
C GLU A 73 -29.03 -5.72 -4.16
N VAL A 74 -28.11 -4.95 -4.72
CA VAL A 74 -27.21 -4.06 -3.98
C VAL A 74 -27.19 -2.70 -4.67
N LEU A 75 -27.47 -1.65 -3.90
CA LEU A 75 -27.54 -0.28 -4.40
C LEU A 75 -26.14 0.32 -4.53
N ASP A 76 -25.96 1.20 -5.52
CA ASP A 76 -24.68 1.87 -5.74
C ASP A 76 -24.30 2.83 -4.59
N SER A 77 -25.30 3.26 -3.81
CA SER A 77 -25.12 4.05 -2.58
C SER A 77 -24.63 3.23 -1.39
N ASP A 78 -24.67 1.90 -1.47
CA ASP A 78 -24.29 1.04 -0.36
C ASP A 78 -22.77 1.01 -0.18
N SER A 79 -22.36 0.95 1.09
CA SER A 79 -21.00 0.65 1.52
C SER A 79 -21.03 -0.59 2.41
N ILE A 80 -19.86 -1.18 2.67
CA ILE A 80 -19.77 -2.29 3.63
C ILE A 80 -20.33 -1.87 4.99
N LYS A 81 -20.04 -0.63 5.43
CA LYS A 81 -20.57 -0.08 6.68
C LYS A 81 -22.10 -0.03 6.69
N SER A 82 -22.74 0.47 5.62
CA SER A 82 -24.20 0.54 5.57
C SER A 82 -24.84 -0.84 5.56
N MET A 83 -24.22 -1.82 4.88
CA MET A 83 -24.69 -3.21 4.91
C MET A 83 -24.55 -3.85 6.29
N GLU A 84 -23.46 -3.58 7.01
CA GLU A 84 -23.27 -4.05 8.39
C GLU A 84 -24.31 -3.45 9.34
N ASP A 85 -24.53 -2.14 9.27
CA ASP A 85 -25.45 -1.43 10.15
C ASP A 85 -26.91 -1.89 9.93
N ASN A 86 -27.25 -2.26 8.69
CA ASN A 86 -28.56 -2.80 8.32
C ASN A 86 -28.69 -4.31 8.53
N SER A 87 -27.66 -5.00 9.02
CA SER A 87 -27.61 -6.47 9.11
C SER A 87 -27.97 -7.16 7.79
N ASP A 88 -27.47 -6.62 6.68
CA ASP A 88 -27.79 -7.08 5.34
C ASP A 88 -27.15 -8.45 5.07
N LYS A 89 -27.99 -9.42 4.66
CA LYS A 89 -27.56 -10.76 4.26
C LYS A 89 -26.65 -10.72 3.04
N ASN A 90 -26.80 -9.71 2.18
CA ASN A 90 -26.01 -9.50 0.98
C ASN A 90 -24.51 -9.40 1.30
N LEU A 91 -24.14 -8.78 2.43
CA LEU A 91 -22.73 -8.67 2.82
C LEU A 91 -22.08 -10.03 3.05
N SER A 92 -22.82 -10.97 3.66
CA SER A 92 -22.32 -12.34 3.87
C SER A 92 -22.12 -13.06 2.53
N VAL A 93 -23.02 -12.85 1.58
CA VAL A 93 -22.91 -13.42 0.22
C VAL A 93 -21.70 -12.85 -0.51
N ILE A 94 -21.52 -11.52 -0.50
CA ILE A 94 -20.36 -10.86 -1.12
C ILE A 94 -19.05 -11.37 -0.51
N LYS A 95 -18.99 -11.51 0.82
CA LYS A 95 -17.80 -12.02 1.53
C LYS A 95 -17.40 -13.44 1.09
N ASN A 96 -18.31 -14.26 0.56
CA ASN A 96 -17.99 -15.60 0.06
C ASN A 96 -17.16 -15.57 -1.23
N TYR A 97 -17.14 -14.44 -1.93
CA TYR A 97 -16.39 -14.25 -3.19
C TYR A 97 -15.09 -13.46 -3.00
N ILE A 98 -14.69 -13.22 -1.75
CA ILE A 98 -13.47 -12.49 -1.40
C ILE A 98 -12.55 -13.43 -0.63
N ASP A 99 -11.37 -13.69 -1.19
CA ASP A 99 -10.39 -14.62 -0.59
C ASP A 99 -9.97 -14.22 0.83
N ASP A 100 -9.85 -12.91 1.08
CA ASP A 100 -9.52 -12.35 2.39
C ASP A 100 -10.51 -11.25 2.79
N SER A 101 -11.61 -11.68 3.41
CA SER A 101 -12.66 -10.78 3.91
C SER A 101 -12.20 -9.79 4.98
N LYS A 102 -10.98 -9.89 5.52
CA LYS A 102 -10.44 -8.85 6.41
C LYS A 102 -9.93 -7.64 5.64
N LYS A 103 -9.51 -7.82 4.39
CA LYS A 103 -8.98 -6.73 3.55
C LYS A 103 -10.03 -5.67 3.26
N ILE A 104 -11.30 -6.07 3.14
CA ILE A 104 -12.38 -5.13 2.85
C ILE A 104 -12.67 -4.15 4.00
N GLU A 105 -12.17 -4.39 5.21
CA GLU A 105 -12.22 -3.39 6.29
C GLU A 105 -11.45 -2.11 5.92
N LYS A 106 -10.41 -2.22 5.07
CA LYS A 106 -9.69 -1.04 4.57
C LYS A 106 -10.55 -0.14 3.70
N ILE A 107 -11.66 -0.64 3.15
CA ILE A 107 -12.59 0.11 2.29
C ILE A 107 -13.99 0.18 2.90
N LYS A 108 -14.11 0.00 4.21
CA LYS A 108 -15.39 -0.14 4.94
C LYS A 108 -16.41 0.96 4.61
N TYR A 109 -15.95 2.19 4.44
CA TYR A 109 -16.78 3.37 4.21
C TYR A 109 -16.93 3.76 2.73
N LEU A 110 -16.25 3.06 1.82
CA LEU A 110 -16.32 3.33 0.39
C LEU A 110 -17.67 2.84 -0.17
N LYS A 111 -18.36 3.70 -0.92
CA LYS A 111 -19.58 3.29 -1.64
C LYS A 111 -19.26 2.52 -2.91
N ILE A 112 -20.18 1.70 -3.37
CA ILE A 112 -20.03 0.94 -4.61
C ILE A 112 -19.88 1.86 -5.83
N GLU A 113 -20.60 2.98 -5.88
CA GLU A 113 -20.44 3.99 -6.94
C GLU A 113 -19.02 4.57 -6.97
N GLU A 114 -18.51 4.96 -5.81
CA GLU A 114 -17.16 5.51 -5.62
C GLU A 114 -16.08 4.49 -5.99
N ALA A 115 -16.27 3.23 -5.61
CA ALA A 115 -15.39 2.13 -5.98
C ALA A 115 -15.32 1.94 -7.50
N LYS A 116 -16.45 2.03 -8.21
CA LYS A 116 -16.47 1.98 -9.69
C LYS A 116 -15.73 3.16 -10.30
N GLN A 117 -15.85 4.36 -9.75
CA GLN A 117 -15.13 5.53 -10.23
C GLN A 117 -13.61 5.37 -10.10
N ILE A 118 -13.15 4.84 -8.97
CA ILE A 118 -11.73 4.58 -8.72
C ILE A 118 -11.16 3.52 -9.68
N ILE A 119 -11.91 2.45 -9.96
CA ILE A 119 -11.46 1.39 -10.89
C ILE A 119 -11.38 1.90 -12.33
N THR A 120 -12.28 2.79 -12.72
CA THR A 120 -12.33 3.38 -14.07
C THR A 120 -11.39 4.56 -14.26
N ASP A 121 -10.52 4.84 -13.29
CA ASP A 121 -9.60 5.98 -13.27
C ASP A 121 -10.30 7.34 -13.45
N SER A 122 -11.60 7.43 -13.10
CA SER A 122 -12.38 8.67 -13.14
C SER A 122 -12.29 9.49 -11.85
N ALA A 123 -11.72 8.91 -10.80
CA ALA A 123 -11.47 9.58 -9.53
C ALA A 123 -10.21 9.04 -8.84
N ASP A 124 -9.44 9.92 -8.19
CA ASP A 124 -8.39 9.52 -7.24
C ASP A 124 -8.98 9.47 -5.81
N PHE A 125 -8.23 8.95 -4.85
CA PHE A 125 -8.68 8.80 -3.47
C PHE A 125 -7.55 9.03 -2.48
N GLU A 126 -7.91 9.36 -1.24
CA GLU A 126 -6.99 9.47 -0.12
C GLU A 126 -7.04 8.22 0.76
N ILE A 127 -5.88 7.87 1.30
CA ILE A 127 -5.71 6.82 2.30
C ILE A 127 -5.06 7.39 3.55
N ASP A 128 -5.34 6.78 4.71
CA ASP A 128 -4.62 7.09 5.94
C ASP A 128 -3.22 6.43 5.98
N LYS A 129 -2.52 6.58 7.10
CA LYS A 129 -1.17 6.03 7.27
C LYS A 129 -1.18 4.51 7.36
N GLU A 130 -2.30 3.92 7.73
CA GLU A 130 -2.53 2.49 7.90
C GLU A 130 -2.97 1.84 6.57
N GLY A 131 -3.35 2.65 5.57
CA GLY A 131 -3.82 2.19 4.26
C GLY A 131 -5.33 1.94 4.24
N ASN A 132 -6.11 2.63 5.06
CA ASN A 132 -7.57 2.64 4.97
C ASN A 132 -8.02 3.79 4.06
N PHE A 133 -9.04 3.54 3.26
CA PHE A 133 -9.74 4.54 2.46
C PHE A 133 -10.32 5.64 3.36
N LEU A 134 -10.11 6.89 2.97
CA LEU A 134 -10.66 8.06 3.65
C LEU A 134 -11.78 8.73 2.86
N ARG A 135 -11.49 9.11 1.61
CA ARG A 135 -12.40 9.85 0.74
C ARG A 135 -11.92 9.83 -0.71
N ILE A 136 -12.84 10.07 -1.63
CA ILE A 136 -12.52 10.41 -3.01
C ILE A 136 -11.98 11.84 -3.12
N ILE A 137 -11.00 12.01 -4.00
CA ILE A 137 -10.54 13.30 -4.51
C ILE A 137 -11.16 13.46 -5.90
N ASN A 138 -12.17 14.31 -6.01
CA ASN A 138 -12.58 14.78 -7.32
C ASN A 138 -11.55 15.84 -7.73
N GLU A 139 -10.77 15.58 -8.77
CA GLU A 139 -10.12 16.64 -9.52
C GLU A 139 -11.25 17.52 -10.07
N LYS A 140 -11.56 18.62 -9.37
CA LYS A 140 -12.26 19.73 -10.02
C LYS A 140 -11.30 20.29 -11.06
N GLU A 141 -11.79 20.34 -12.30
CA GLU A 141 -11.25 21.03 -13.48
C GLU A 141 -10.28 22.17 -13.18
#